data_AF-A0A210P8J9-F1
#
_entry.id   AF-A0A210P8J9-F1
#
_cell.length_a   1.000
_cell.length_b   1.000
_cell.length_c   1.000
_cell.angle_alpha   90.00
_cell.angle_beta   90.00
_cell.angle_gamma   90.00
#
_symmetry.space_group_name_H-M   'P 1'
#
loop_
_entity.id
_entity.type
_entity.pdbx_description
1 polymer ?
#
loop_
_entity_poly.entity_id
_entity_poly.type
_entity_poly.pdbx_seq_one_letter_code
_entity_poly.pdbx_strand_id
1 'polypeptide(L)'
;MSLPKIILDTDKTVPIYELPLKIRQGDTGDELQVTLGKSFEKYIDLSKVDIELIAKTPDQRLIKQAVTDKSGNTFKVKFVDEMYAKAGVFRNMYFKIGDDSTSDIKLVVLQGIGSIKEAGSYIDDFETLIEEAESYVSALKDFADTGNATINNKVAELTGKMTDFVNQAQKDLNAAKSAWSTFQSSSQTAAIDQRNGFDTEFNKLISDDKTTFKTISDEFNTAVSNAKSQNTANQTAFESAESKRENDFTNQSADFEKRYVAQGSDFESRFKSYLATLQTDYDDFKKILTTDVADLNTELDKIGADTKALQAKADSIADKLKDVDLSQMQTNKTNIEKLRTDLTATDGKFKNYKTSDELSTLLKTYVLATQLSDTLASFSKSDDVKNWIATSANQTKEYAAESIKAIIGAAPDTLDTIAELADAVTKNKDGVQAINDGITKKADKTDVTALQNTVQAMITSISQADYDALVSAGTVDPKILYVIPDA
;
A
#
# COMPACT_ATOMS: atom_id res chain seq x y z
N MET A 1 86.04 -65.55 60.12
CA MET A 1 84.61 -65.73 60.48
C MET A 1 83.76 -64.70 59.73
N SER A 2 82.42 -64.77 59.81
CA SER A 2 81.57 -63.69 59.27
C SER A 2 81.29 -62.68 60.38
N LEU A 3 81.66 -61.42 60.13
CA LEU A 3 81.39 -60.32 61.05
C LEU A 3 79.90 -59.92 61.02
N PRO A 4 79.38 -59.26 62.09
CA PRO A 4 78.03 -58.72 62.08
C PRO A 4 77.79 -57.85 60.84
N LYS A 5 76.66 -58.07 60.16
CA LYS A 5 76.27 -57.25 59.00
C LYS A 5 75.98 -55.83 59.46
N ILE A 6 76.48 -54.84 58.74
CA ILE A 6 76.27 -53.42 59.05
C ILE A 6 75.52 -52.70 57.92
N ILE A 7 74.78 -51.66 58.29
CA ILE A 7 74.12 -50.76 57.34
C ILE A 7 74.83 -49.41 57.40
N LEU A 8 75.34 -48.92 56.26
CA LEU A 8 76.10 -47.67 56.17
C LEU A 8 75.45 -46.67 55.22
N ASP A 9 75.72 -45.39 55.46
CA ASP A 9 75.18 -44.29 54.69
C ASP A 9 76.28 -43.25 54.35
N THR A 10 76.15 -42.56 53.22
CA THR A 10 77.03 -41.47 52.75
C THR A 10 76.71 -40.12 53.36
N ASP A 11 75.48 -39.90 53.83
CA ASP A 11 75.10 -38.66 54.53
C ASP A 11 75.71 -38.61 55.95
N LYS A 12 76.34 -39.71 56.38
CA LYS A 12 77.02 -39.89 57.68
C LYS A 12 76.09 -39.69 58.89
N THR A 13 74.78 -39.81 58.67
CA THR A 13 73.69 -39.59 59.62
C THR A 13 73.59 -40.66 60.71
N VAL A 14 74.17 -41.84 60.49
CA VAL A 14 74.24 -42.94 61.47
C VAL A 14 75.70 -43.15 61.91
N PRO A 15 76.08 -42.72 63.14
CA PRO A 15 77.39 -42.98 63.70
C PRO A 15 77.45 -44.41 64.26
N ILE A 16 78.18 -45.34 63.62
CA ILE A 16 78.35 -46.70 64.15
C ILE A 16 79.43 -46.73 65.26
N TYR A 17 79.07 -46.19 66.42
CA TYR A 17 79.88 -46.24 67.64
C TYR A 17 79.37 -47.19 68.71
N GLU A 18 78.08 -47.57 68.66
CA GLU A 18 77.40 -48.30 69.75
C GLU A 18 77.79 -49.80 69.82
N LEU A 19 78.16 -50.40 68.69
CA LEU A 19 78.67 -51.78 68.61
C LEU A 19 79.93 -51.83 67.72
N PRO A 20 81.14 -51.71 68.29
CA PRO A 20 82.37 -51.82 67.50
C PRO A 20 82.54 -53.24 66.95
N LEU A 21 82.97 -53.35 65.70
CA LEU A 21 83.44 -54.61 65.12
C LEU A 21 84.68 -55.08 65.91
N LYS A 22 84.79 -56.38 66.17
CA LYS A 22 85.89 -56.96 66.94
C LYS A 22 86.51 -58.13 66.18
N ILE A 23 87.82 -58.05 65.99
CA ILE A 23 88.68 -59.13 65.47
C ILE A 23 89.83 -59.34 66.48
N ARG A 24 90.64 -60.40 66.34
CA ARG A 24 91.80 -60.63 67.22
C ARG A 24 93.10 -60.52 66.44
N GLN A 25 94.13 -60.03 67.11
CA GLN A 25 95.48 -59.97 66.55
C GLN A 25 95.97 -61.40 66.27
N GLY A 26 96.39 -61.65 65.02
CA GLY A 26 96.83 -62.98 64.55
C GLY A 26 95.72 -63.89 64.01
N ASP A 27 94.44 -63.51 64.08
CA ASP A 27 93.39 -64.12 63.23
C ASP A 27 93.59 -63.67 61.77
N THR A 28 92.92 -64.32 60.81
CA THR A 28 92.90 -63.90 59.39
C THR A 28 91.54 -64.21 58.74
N GLY A 29 91.24 -63.53 57.63
CA GLY A 29 90.11 -63.88 56.75
C GLY A 29 88.69 -63.65 57.30
N ASP A 30 88.50 -62.75 58.27
CA ASP A 30 87.17 -62.22 58.61
C ASP A 30 86.57 -61.43 57.44
N GLU A 31 85.27 -61.67 57.20
CA GLU A 31 84.49 -61.06 56.12
C GLU A 31 83.37 -60.19 56.69
N LEU A 32 83.36 -58.92 56.29
CA LEU A 32 82.35 -57.93 56.65
C LEU A 32 81.37 -57.75 55.48
N GLN A 33 80.09 -58.05 55.71
CA GLN A 33 79.01 -57.70 54.78
C GLN A 33 78.44 -56.33 55.13
N VAL A 34 78.38 -55.45 54.14
CA VAL A 34 77.85 -54.09 54.25
C VAL A 34 76.66 -53.95 53.32
N THR A 35 75.56 -53.38 53.83
CA THR A 35 74.41 -52.94 53.03
C THR A 35 74.31 -51.43 53.09
N LEU A 36 73.99 -50.79 51.97
CA LEU A 36 73.89 -49.33 51.91
C LEU A 36 72.47 -48.85 52.21
N GLY A 37 72.39 -47.77 53.00
CA GLY A 37 71.19 -47.18 53.57
C GLY A 37 70.30 -46.44 52.56
N LYS A 38 69.32 -45.71 53.07
CA LYS A 38 68.29 -45.08 52.22
C LYS A 38 68.81 -43.94 51.35
N SER A 39 69.88 -43.24 51.73
CA SER A 39 70.42 -42.16 50.90
C SER A 39 71.21 -42.64 49.67
N PHE A 40 71.22 -43.96 49.41
CA PHE A 40 71.90 -44.56 48.27
C PHE A 40 71.07 -44.66 46.97
N GLU A 41 69.94 -43.95 46.86
CA GLU A 41 69.09 -43.92 45.64
C GLU A 41 69.87 -43.55 44.35
N LYS A 42 70.98 -42.81 44.47
CA LYS A 42 71.88 -42.43 43.37
C LYS A 42 72.62 -43.62 42.72
N TYR A 43 72.87 -44.70 43.45
CA TYR A 43 73.66 -45.85 42.98
C TYR A 43 72.84 -47.15 43.04
N ILE A 44 71.96 -47.30 42.04
CA ILE A 44 70.97 -48.39 41.93
C ILE A 44 71.64 -49.78 41.78
N ASP A 45 72.88 -49.84 41.30
CA ASP A 45 73.62 -51.08 41.02
C ASP A 45 75.13 -50.91 41.35
N LEU A 46 75.59 -51.49 42.46
CA LEU A 46 76.99 -51.40 42.89
C LEU A 46 77.96 -52.21 42.03
N SER A 47 77.50 -53.08 41.11
CA SER A 47 78.41 -53.86 40.26
C SER A 47 79.25 -53.00 39.32
N LYS A 48 78.82 -51.75 39.05
CA LYS A 48 79.46 -50.78 38.16
C LYS A 48 80.20 -49.65 38.88
N VAL A 49 80.29 -49.70 40.21
CA VAL A 49 80.87 -48.63 41.03
C VAL A 49 82.13 -49.14 41.72
N ASP A 50 83.23 -48.40 41.64
CA ASP A 50 84.44 -48.71 42.39
C ASP A 50 84.24 -48.48 43.88
N ILE A 51 84.62 -49.47 44.68
CA ILE A 51 84.49 -49.46 46.14
C ILE A 51 85.84 -49.86 46.73
N GLU A 52 86.40 -49.00 47.58
CA GLU A 52 87.69 -49.20 48.25
C GLU A 52 87.49 -49.03 49.77
N LEU A 53 87.87 -50.03 50.55
CA LEU A 53 88.05 -49.91 51.99
C LEU A 53 89.29 -49.04 52.24
N ILE A 54 89.10 -47.92 52.94
CA ILE A 54 90.18 -47.09 53.46
C ILE A 54 90.22 -47.31 54.97
N ALA A 55 91.36 -47.76 55.50
CA ALA A 55 91.52 -47.98 56.93
C ALA A 55 92.87 -47.41 57.42
N LYS A 56 92.87 -46.70 58.55
CA LYS A 56 94.11 -46.28 59.21
C LYS A 56 94.38 -47.14 60.45
N THR A 57 95.50 -47.85 60.42
CA THR A 57 96.01 -48.67 61.52
C THR A 57 96.29 -47.83 62.78
N PRO A 58 96.38 -48.44 63.97
CA PRO A 58 96.71 -47.74 65.21
C PRO A 58 98.02 -46.94 65.14
N ASP A 59 99.03 -47.44 64.42
CA ASP A 59 100.33 -46.80 64.17
C ASP A 59 100.35 -45.92 62.90
N GLN A 60 99.18 -45.42 62.49
CA GLN A 60 98.98 -44.40 61.44
C GLN A 60 99.32 -44.83 60.01
N ARG A 61 99.65 -46.10 59.74
CA ARG A 61 99.81 -46.64 58.39
C ARG A 61 98.45 -46.75 57.69
N LEU A 62 98.41 -46.39 56.42
CA LEU A 62 97.20 -46.43 55.58
C LEU A 62 97.07 -47.79 54.89
N ILE A 63 95.89 -48.40 55.01
CA ILE A 63 95.48 -49.61 54.29
C ILE A 63 94.42 -49.20 53.26
N LYS A 64 94.54 -49.77 52.06
CA LYS A 64 93.59 -49.66 50.96
C LYS A 64 93.29 -51.04 50.44
N GLN A 65 92.01 -51.41 50.36
CA GLN A 65 91.59 -52.71 49.84
C GLN A 65 90.40 -52.55 48.91
N ALA A 66 90.58 -52.90 47.63
CA ALA A 66 89.50 -52.93 46.65
C ALA A 66 88.46 -54.01 47.03
N VAL A 67 87.19 -53.65 46.92
CA VAL A 67 86.06 -54.56 47.13
C VAL A 67 85.64 -55.14 45.78
N THR A 68 85.43 -56.46 45.71
CA THR A 68 85.07 -57.17 44.47
C THR A 68 83.75 -57.94 44.55
N ASP A 69 83.34 -58.42 45.73
CA ASP A 69 82.02 -59.04 45.95
C ASP A 69 80.96 -57.94 46.18
N LYS A 70 80.18 -57.63 45.14
CA LYS A 70 79.16 -56.56 45.10
C LYS A 70 77.89 -57.08 44.41
N SER A 71 76.71 -56.81 44.98
CA SER A 71 75.42 -57.13 44.37
C SER A 71 74.30 -56.25 44.92
N GLY A 72 73.50 -55.66 44.03
CA GLY A 72 72.45 -54.71 44.41
C GLY A 72 73.02 -53.52 45.19
N ASN A 73 72.50 -53.26 46.39
CA ASN A 73 72.98 -52.26 47.34
C ASN A 73 73.92 -52.84 48.43
N THR A 74 74.44 -54.04 48.23
CA THR A 74 75.22 -54.79 49.24
C THR A 74 76.58 -55.18 48.68
N PHE A 75 77.61 -55.19 49.52
CA PHE A 75 78.94 -55.70 49.18
C PHE A 75 79.59 -56.41 50.36
N LYS A 76 80.67 -57.16 50.09
CA LYS A 76 81.47 -57.82 51.12
C LYS A 76 82.95 -57.54 50.95
N VAL A 77 83.64 -57.28 52.06
CA VAL A 77 85.10 -57.11 52.10
C VAL A 77 85.70 -58.13 53.07
N LYS A 78 86.82 -58.73 52.67
CA LYS A 78 87.68 -59.49 53.58
C LYS A 78 88.76 -58.56 54.11
N PHE A 79 88.98 -58.55 55.41
CA PHE A 79 90.07 -57.77 55.99
C PHE A 79 91.41 -58.42 55.67
N VAL A 80 92.40 -57.59 55.34
CA VAL A 80 93.77 -57.99 54.99
C VAL A 80 94.62 -58.21 56.23
N ASP A 81 95.70 -59.00 56.13
CA ASP A 81 96.52 -59.45 57.25
C ASP A 81 97.11 -58.28 58.07
N GLU A 82 97.42 -57.15 57.43
CA GLU A 82 97.89 -55.93 58.10
C GLU A 82 96.87 -55.37 59.11
N MET A 83 95.57 -55.64 58.92
CA MET A 83 94.52 -55.24 59.87
C MET A 83 94.56 -56.05 61.17
N TYR A 84 95.19 -57.23 61.18
CA TYR A 84 95.34 -58.10 62.35
C TYR A 84 96.74 -58.03 62.97
N ALA A 85 97.69 -57.30 62.35
CA ALA A 85 99.08 -57.28 62.79
C ALA A 85 99.30 -56.63 64.17
N LYS A 86 98.49 -55.62 64.53
CA LYS A 86 98.60 -54.87 65.80
C LYS A 86 97.26 -54.73 66.50
N ALA A 87 97.24 -55.06 67.79
CA ALA A 87 96.14 -54.76 68.69
C ALA A 87 95.89 -53.24 68.78
N GLY A 88 94.63 -52.83 68.87
CA GLY A 88 94.26 -51.41 68.96
C GLY A 88 92.90 -51.10 68.35
N VAL A 89 92.65 -49.81 68.12
CA VAL A 89 91.38 -49.31 67.56
C VAL A 89 91.66 -48.57 66.26
N PHE A 90 91.05 -49.05 65.18
CA PHE A 90 90.95 -48.31 63.92
C PHE A 90 89.88 -47.23 64.12
N ARG A 91 90.30 -45.97 64.04
CA ARG A 91 89.43 -44.80 64.26
C ARG A 91 88.92 -44.17 62.97
N ASN A 92 89.64 -44.40 61.87
CA ASN A 92 89.33 -43.88 60.54
C ASN A 92 89.28 -45.08 59.61
N MET A 93 88.11 -45.70 59.50
CA MET A 93 87.88 -46.84 58.62
C MET A 93 86.53 -46.65 57.93
N TYR A 94 86.54 -46.45 56.62
CA TYR A 94 85.35 -46.15 55.84
C TYR A 94 85.47 -46.76 54.44
N PHE A 95 84.38 -46.77 53.69
CA PHE A 95 84.40 -47.15 52.28
C PHE A 95 84.28 -45.90 51.41
N LYS A 96 85.21 -45.75 50.46
CA LYS A 96 85.04 -44.84 49.32
C LYS A 96 84.19 -45.57 48.27
N ILE A 97 83.18 -44.90 47.73
CA ILE A 97 82.22 -45.46 46.77
C ILE A 97 82.07 -44.45 45.62
N GLY A 98 82.71 -44.72 44.47
CA GLY A 98 82.87 -43.72 43.42
C GLY A 98 83.58 -42.48 43.94
N ASP A 99 82.92 -41.32 43.85
CA ASP A 99 83.43 -40.04 44.38
C ASP A 99 83.00 -39.75 45.84
N ASP A 100 82.11 -40.57 46.41
CA ASP A 100 81.52 -40.40 47.74
C ASP A 100 82.19 -41.29 48.81
N SER A 101 81.83 -41.13 50.10
CA SER A 101 82.37 -41.94 51.22
C SER A 101 81.36 -42.17 52.36
N THR A 102 81.41 -43.35 52.98
CA THR A 102 80.52 -43.71 54.12
C THR A 102 80.88 -42.96 55.42
N SER A 103 80.04 -43.11 56.45
CA SER A 103 80.47 -42.96 57.86
C SER A 103 81.77 -43.74 58.15
N ASP A 104 82.55 -43.24 59.10
CA ASP A 104 83.59 -44.02 59.77
C ASP A 104 82.98 -45.17 60.60
N ILE A 105 83.70 -46.29 60.62
CA ILE A 105 83.35 -47.55 61.26
C ILE A 105 84.41 -47.86 62.31
N LYS A 106 84.00 -48.18 63.53
CA LYS A 106 84.94 -48.54 64.60
C LYS A 106 85.25 -50.04 64.57
N LEU A 107 86.51 -50.37 64.26
CA LEU A 107 87.06 -51.72 64.39
C LEU A 107 88.06 -51.78 65.54
N VAL A 108 87.93 -52.81 66.39
CA VAL A 108 88.79 -53.05 67.54
C VAL A 108 89.50 -54.40 67.35
N VAL A 109 90.83 -54.35 67.26
CA VAL A 109 91.69 -55.53 67.24
C VAL A 109 92.06 -55.86 68.68
N LEU A 110 91.51 -56.96 69.19
CA LEU A 110 91.82 -57.46 70.53
C LEU A 110 93.23 -58.07 70.54
N GLN A 111 93.98 -57.87 71.62
CA GLN A 111 95.34 -58.37 71.72
C GLN A 111 95.40 -59.89 71.69
N GLY A 112 96.27 -60.42 70.84
CA GLY A 112 96.57 -61.84 70.73
C GLY A 112 97.48 -62.28 71.88
N ILE A 113 97.33 -63.52 72.32
CA ILE A 113 98.13 -64.06 73.42
C ILE A 113 99.51 -64.44 72.89
N GLY A 114 100.49 -63.51 72.89
CA GLY A 114 101.92 -63.88 72.79
C GLY A 114 102.87 -63.05 71.92
N SER A 115 102.71 -61.74 71.72
CA SER A 115 103.65 -60.94 70.90
C SER A 115 104.18 -59.65 71.55
N ILE A 116 105.47 -59.66 71.92
CA ILE A 116 106.32 -58.52 72.30
C ILE A 116 107.66 -58.68 71.56
N LYS A 117 108.18 -57.61 70.94
CA LYS A 117 109.59 -57.41 70.50
C LYS A 117 109.74 -55.94 70.05
N GLU A 118 110.91 -55.30 70.02
CA GLU A 118 112.15 -55.33 70.83
C GLU A 118 112.96 -54.08 70.38
N ALA A 119 113.92 -53.57 71.17
CA ALA A 119 114.62 -52.32 70.84
C ALA A 119 115.82 -52.51 69.89
N GLY A 120 116.05 -51.52 69.01
CA GLY A 120 117.18 -51.44 68.06
C GLY A 120 118.34 -50.56 68.54
N SER A 121 119.46 -50.56 67.79
CA SER A 121 120.77 -50.03 68.20
C SER A 121 121.13 -48.69 67.53
N TYR A 122 121.66 -47.75 68.32
CA TYR A 122 122.03 -46.37 67.93
C TYR A 122 123.07 -46.19 66.79
N ILE A 123 123.66 -47.27 66.26
CA ILE A 123 124.67 -47.19 65.19
C ILE A 123 123.99 -47.14 63.82
N ASP A 124 122.98 -47.99 63.59
CA ASP A 124 122.20 -48.02 62.35
C ASP A 124 121.50 -46.67 62.09
N ASP A 125 121.04 -46.01 63.16
CA ASP A 125 120.45 -44.65 63.11
C ASP A 125 121.46 -43.60 62.59
N PHE A 126 122.76 -43.76 62.88
CA PHE A 126 123.81 -42.81 62.52
C PHE A 126 124.31 -43.00 61.08
N GLU A 127 124.39 -44.26 60.61
CA GLU A 127 124.70 -44.56 59.21
C GLU A 127 123.54 -44.11 58.30
N THR A 128 122.28 -44.36 58.69
CA THR A 128 121.10 -43.84 58.00
C THR A 128 121.14 -42.31 57.86
N LEU A 129 121.55 -41.59 58.91
CA LEU A 129 121.65 -40.13 58.92
C LEU A 129 122.74 -39.59 57.96
N ILE A 130 123.80 -40.37 57.73
CA ILE A 130 124.87 -40.02 56.77
C ILE A 130 124.40 -40.30 55.34
N GLU A 131 123.77 -41.45 55.08
CA GLU A 131 123.19 -41.76 53.76
C GLU A 131 122.11 -40.74 53.36
N GLU A 132 121.25 -40.32 54.31
CA GLU A 132 120.30 -39.23 54.09
C GLU A 132 121.01 -37.91 53.77
N ALA A 133 122.07 -37.54 54.51
CA ALA A 133 122.83 -36.32 54.26
C ALA A 133 123.51 -36.30 52.87
N GLU A 134 124.12 -37.42 52.45
CA GLU A 134 124.73 -37.56 51.11
C GLU A 134 123.67 -37.55 50.00
N SER A 135 122.50 -38.14 50.24
CA SER A 135 121.34 -38.07 49.35
C SER A 135 120.83 -36.62 49.19
N TYR A 136 120.75 -35.85 50.27
CA TYR A 136 120.38 -34.42 50.21
C TYR A 136 121.43 -33.57 49.49
N VAL A 137 122.73 -33.81 49.70
CA VAL A 137 123.79 -33.11 48.96
C VAL A 137 123.75 -33.44 47.48
N SER A 138 123.49 -34.70 47.13
CA SER A 138 123.34 -35.14 45.73
C SER A 138 122.11 -34.50 45.07
N ALA A 139 120.96 -34.47 45.75
CA ALA A 139 119.76 -33.79 45.26
C ALA A 139 119.95 -32.26 45.10
N LEU A 140 120.69 -31.62 46.00
CA LEU A 140 121.06 -30.20 45.88
C LEU A 140 122.02 -29.96 44.71
N LYS A 141 122.93 -30.89 44.44
CA LYS A 141 123.84 -30.82 43.27
C LYS A 141 123.08 -31.02 41.96
N ASP A 142 122.19 -32.01 41.87
CA ASP A 142 121.33 -32.21 40.70
C ASP A 142 120.41 -31.00 40.47
N PHE A 143 119.91 -30.37 41.54
CA PHE A 143 119.16 -29.12 41.45
C PHE A 143 120.03 -27.93 41.00
N ALA A 144 121.30 -27.85 41.39
CA ALA A 144 122.22 -26.82 40.90
C ALA A 144 122.58 -27.02 39.41
N ASP A 145 122.86 -28.25 39.01
CA ASP A 145 123.29 -28.59 37.65
C ASP A 145 122.11 -28.62 36.64
N THR A 146 120.90 -29.01 37.06
CA THR A 146 119.72 -29.17 36.18
C THR A 146 118.56 -28.20 36.48
N GLY A 147 118.56 -27.53 37.63
CA GLY A 147 117.46 -26.64 38.05
C GLY A 147 117.28 -25.46 37.11
N ASN A 148 118.36 -24.86 36.61
CA ASN A 148 118.28 -23.82 35.57
C ASN A 148 117.63 -24.32 34.27
N ALA A 149 117.93 -25.55 33.83
CA ALA A 149 117.30 -26.13 32.66
C ALA A 149 115.81 -26.45 32.91
N THR A 150 115.48 -26.94 34.10
CA THR A 150 114.09 -27.22 34.52
C THR A 150 113.25 -25.95 34.61
N ILE A 151 113.81 -24.88 35.20
CA ILE A 151 113.17 -23.55 35.27
C ILE A 151 112.99 -23.00 33.86
N ASN A 152 114.02 -23.02 33.01
CA ASN A 152 113.92 -22.54 31.62
C ASN A 152 112.87 -23.30 30.81
N ASN A 153 112.80 -24.63 30.94
CA ASN A 153 111.77 -25.45 30.31
C ASN A 153 110.37 -25.08 30.81
N LYS A 154 110.20 -24.83 32.12
CA LYS A 154 108.90 -24.43 32.68
C LYS A 154 108.50 -23.02 32.27
N VAL A 155 109.45 -22.09 32.17
CA VAL A 155 109.23 -20.75 31.62
C VAL A 155 108.83 -20.86 30.15
N ALA A 156 109.52 -21.65 29.33
CA ALA A 156 109.16 -21.86 27.93
C ALA A 156 107.76 -22.49 27.76
N GLU A 157 107.40 -23.49 28.57
CA GLU A 157 106.05 -24.08 28.61
C GLU A 157 104.99 -23.03 28.98
N LEU A 158 105.25 -22.20 29.99
CA LEU A 158 104.33 -21.16 30.43
C LEU A 158 104.17 -20.05 29.39
N THR A 159 105.28 -19.65 28.75
CA THR A 159 105.29 -18.68 27.65
C THR A 159 104.50 -19.22 26.46
N GLY A 160 104.72 -20.47 26.05
CA GLY A 160 103.94 -21.13 24.98
C GLY A 160 102.45 -21.13 25.27
N LYS A 161 102.05 -21.59 26.47
CA LYS A 161 100.64 -21.57 26.92
C LYS A 161 100.03 -20.17 26.94
N MET A 162 100.80 -19.15 27.35
CA MET A 162 100.35 -17.76 27.34
C MET A 162 100.20 -17.22 25.91
N THR A 163 101.13 -17.54 25.02
CA THR A 163 101.06 -17.20 23.59
C THR A 163 99.85 -17.87 22.92
N ASP A 164 99.60 -19.15 23.18
CA ASP A 164 98.43 -19.86 22.66
C ASP A 164 97.12 -19.28 23.18
N PHE A 165 97.06 -18.94 24.49
CA PHE A 165 95.91 -18.26 25.07
C PHE A 165 95.64 -16.89 24.43
N VAL A 166 96.67 -16.06 24.24
CA VAL A 166 96.55 -14.75 23.58
C VAL A 166 96.12 -14.89 22.12
N ASN A 167 96.69 -15.86 21.38
CA ASN A 167 96.33 -16.15 20.00
C ASN A 167 94.86 -16.59 19.88
N GLN A 168 94.40 -17.47 20.78
CA GLN A 168 93.03 -17.95 20.82
C GLN A 168 92.06 -16.82 21.22
N ALA A 169 92.38 -16.03 22.24
CA ALA A 169 91.57 -14.86 22.62
C ALA A 169 91.47 -13.81 21.49
N GLN A 170 92.54 -13.59 20.73
CA GLN A 170 92.54 -12.69 19.58
C GLN A 170 91.70 -13.25 18.41
N LYS A 171 91.71 -14.57 18.20
CA LYS A 171 90.85 -15.27 17.24
C LYS A 171 89.38 -15.16 17.62
N ASP A 172 89.05 -15.37 18.90
CA ASP A 172 87.69 -15.29 19.43
C ASP A 172 87.16 -13.84 19.40
N LEU A 173 87.99 -12.86 19.71
CA LEU A 173 87.65 -11.43 19.54
C LEU A 173 87.34 -11.07 18.08
N ASN A 174 88.11 -11.61 17.13
CA ASN A 174 87.88 -11.38 15.70
C ASN A 174 86.61 -12.08 15.21
N ALA A 175 86.34 -13.30 15.67
CA ALA A 175 85.10 -14.03 15.39
C ALA A 175 83.88 -13.28 15.96
N ALA A 176 83.95 -12.82 17.21
CA ALA A 176 82.89 -12.04 17.85
C ALA A 176 82.63 -10.70 17.13
N LYS A 177 83.68 -9.99 16.71
CA LYS A 177 83.55 -8.77 15.88
C LYS A 177 82.85 -9.08 14.56
N SER A 178 83.27 -10.14 13.85
CA SER A 178 82.64 -10.54 12.58
C SER A 178 81.17 -10.89 12.76
N ALA A 179 80.85 -11.69 13.79
CA ALA A 179 79.48 -12.07 14.12
C ALA A 179 78.60 -10.86 14.48
N TRP A 180 79.14 -9.91 15.25
CA TRP A 180 78.46 -8.65 15.56
C TRP A 180 78.20 -7.81 14.31
N SER A 181 79.19 -7.63 13.44
CA SER A 181 79.01 -6.90 12.17
C SER A 181 77.97 -7.57 11.27
N THR A 182 77.99 -8.90 11.13
CA THR A 182 76.95 -9.63 10.39
C THR A 182 75.57 -9.43 11.02
N PHE A 183 75.44 -9.59 12.34
CA PHE A 183 74.18 -9.38 13.06
C PHE A 183 73.64 -7.95 12.87
N GLN A 184 74.50 -6.94 12.96
CA GLN A 184 74.14 -5.54 12.77
C GLN A 184 73.65 -5.27 11.34
N SER A 185 74.39 -5.74 10.33
CA SER A 185 73.98 -5.60 8.92
C SER A 185 72.67 -6.33 8.62
N SER A 186 72.52 -7.59 9.04
CA SER A 186 71.29 -8.36 8.84
C SER A 186 70.08 -7.74 9.54
N SER A 187 70.26 -7.22 10.76
CA SER A 187 69.19 -6.51 11.49
C SER A 187 68.79 -5.21 10.80
N GLN A 188 69.77 -4.46 10.28
CA GLN A 188 69.51 -3.22 9.53
C GLN A 188 68.78 -3.49 8.21
N THR A 189 69.20 -4.52 7.45
CA THR A 189 68.49 -4.97 6.24
C THR A 189 67.06 -5.39 6.57
N ALA A 190 66.85 -6.27 7.55
CA ALA A 190 65.51 -6.71 7.94
C ALA A 190 64.58 -5.56 8.36
N ALA A 191 65.09 -4.57 9.09
CA ALA A 191 64.32 -3.38 9.47
C ALA A 191 63.98 -2.49 8.26
N ILE A 192 64.90 -2.34 7.29
CA ILE A 192 64.66 -1.61 6.04
C ILE A 192 63.61 -2.35 5.20
N ASP A 193 63.71 -3.67 5.06
CA ASP A 193 62.78 -4.48 4.26
C ASP A 193 61.37 -4.47 4.87
N GLN A 194 61.25 -4.59 6.20
CA GLN A 194 59.97 -4.45 6.90
C GLN A 194 59.34 -3.07 6.68
N ARG A 195 60.13 -1.99 6.82
CA ARG A 195 59.63 -0.62 6.58
C ARG A 195 59.20 -0.43 5.13
N ASN A 196 60.04 -0.82 4.17
CA ASN A 196 59.74 -0.68 2.74
C ASN A 196 58.51 -1.51 2.32
N GLY A 197 58.33 -2.70 2.90
CA GLY A 197 57.14 -3.53 2.69
C GLY A 197 55.87 -2.87 3.26
N PHE A 198 55.94 -2.34 4.48
CA PHE A 198 54.86 -1.55 5.09
C PHE A 198 54.52 -0.31 4.24
N ASP A 199 55.53 0.48 3.85
CA ASP A 199 55.36 1.68 3.03
C ASP A 199 54.71 1.32 1.67
N THR A 200 55.06 0.17 1.09
CA THR A 200 54.48 -0.29 -0.19
C THR A 200 52.98 -0.60 -0.05
N GLU A 201 52.60 -1.44 0.91
CA GLU A 201 51.18 -1.79 1.11
C GLU A 201 50.35 -0.61 1.64
N PHE A 202 50.93 0.26 2.48
CA PHE A 202 50.25 1.48 2.94
C PHE A 202 49.99 2.46 1.79
N ASN A 203 50.99 2.74 0.94
CA ASN A 203 50.79 3.63 -0.21
C ASN A 203 49.80 3.04 -1.23
N LYS A 204 49.79 1.72 -1.39
CA LYS A 204 48.80 1.01 -2.22
C LYS A 204 47.38 1.16 -1.66
N LEU A 205 47.17 0.90 -0.36
CA LEU A 205 45.89 1.12 0.31
C LEU A 205 45.38 2.57 0.10
N ILE A 206 46.23 3.57 0.33
CA ILE A 206 45.89 4.98 0.14
C ILE A 206 45.56 5.30 -1.32
N SER A 207 46.23 4.66 -2.28
CA SER A 207 45.94 4.82 -3.72
C SER A 207 44.60 4.18 -4.11
N ASP A 208 44.30 3.00 -3.60
CA ASP A 208 43.08 2.24 -3.87
C ASP A 208 41.86 2.95 -3.23
N ASP A 209 41.99 3.43 -1.99
CA ASP A 209 40.99 4.24 -1.29
C ASP A 209 40.72 5.57 -2.03
N LYS A 210 41.78 6.26 -2.46
CA LYS A 210 41.66 7.51 -3.24
C LYS A 210 40.96 7.29 -4.58
N THR A 211 41.23 6.16 -5.23
CA THR A 211 40.59 5.78 -6.50
C THR A 211 39.11 5.46 -6.27
N THR A 212 38.80 4.69 -5.23
CA THR A 212 37.43 4.33 -4.83
C THR A 212 36.61 5.57 -4.48
N PHE A 213 37.16 6.48 -3.66
CA PHE A 213 36.51 7.73 -3.29
C PHE A 213 36.27 8.64 -4.51
N LYS A 214 37.21 8.69 -5.46
CA LYS A 214 37.01 9.40 -6.73
C LYS A 214 35.83 8.81 -7.51
N THR A 215 35.77 7.49 -7.68
CA THR A 215 34.66 6.83 -8.39
C THR A 215 33.31 7.16 -7.76
N ILE A 216 33.19 7.02 -6.43
CA ILE A 216 31.96 7.37 -5.68
C ILE A 216 31.59 8.85 -5.88
N SER A 217 32.56 9.76 -5.87
CA SER A 217 32.34 11.19 -6.11
C SER A 217 31.85 11.47 -7.53
N ASP A 218 32.45 10.85 -8.55
CA ASP A 218 32.05 11.00 -9.95
C ASP A 218 30.63 10.44 -10.20
N GLU A 219 30.31 9.28 -9.62
CA GLU A 219 28.97 8.67 -9.65
C GLU A 219 27.92 9.56 -8.97
N PHE A 220 28.21 10.07 -7.77
CA PHE A 220 27.33 10.98 -7.03
C PHE A 220 27.05 12.26 -7.82
N ASN A 221 28.09 12.89 -8.38
CA ASN A 221 27.94 14.09 -9.20
C ASN A 221 27.12 13.81 -10.47
N THR A 222 27.29 12.65 -11.10
CA THR A 222 26.47 12.20 -12.24
C THR A 222 25.01 12.02 -11.84
N ALA A 223 24.72 11.37 -10.72
CA ALA A 223 23.35 11.20 -10.20
C ALA A 223 22.68 12.56 -9.90
N VAL A 224 23.40 13.49 -9.27
CA VAL A 224 22.92 14.86 -9.00
C VAL A 224 22.64 15.63 -10.30
N SER A 225 23.49 15.48 -11.32
CA SER A 225 23.30 16.11 -12.63
C SER A 225 22.05 15.59 -13.35
N ASN A 226 21.84 14.27 -13.34
CA ASN A 226 20.67 13.62 -13.92
C ASN A 226 19.38 14.03 -13.20
N ALA A 227 19.40 14.07 -11.86
CA ALA A 227 18.25 14.52 -11.06
C ALA A 227 17.87 15.98 -11.35
N LYS A 228 18.85 16.88 -11.51
CA LYS A 228 18.61 18.28 -11.93
C LYS A 228 17.96 18.35 -13.31
N SER A 229 18.50 17.61 -14.27
CA SER A 229 17.97 17.57 -15.65
C SER A 229 16.53 17.05 -15.69
N GLN A 230 16.22 15.99 -14.93
CA GLN A 230 14.86 15.47 -14.79
C GLN A 230 13.92 16.49 -14.14
N ASN A 231 14.38 17.21 -13.12
CA ASN A 231 13.56 18.24 -12.47
C ASN A 231 13.23 19.40 -13.43
N THR A 232 14.20 19.86 -14.23
CA THR A 232 13.96 20.84 -15.29
C THR A 232 12.96 20.34 -16.34
N ALA A 233 13.11 19.08 -16.80
CA ALA A 233 12.17 18.49 -17.76
C ALA A 233 10.75 18.39 -17.19
N ASN A 234 10.61 17.98 -15.92
CA ASN A 234 9.32 17.94 -15.23
C ASN A 234 8.70 19.33 -15.09
N GLN A 235 9.49 20.36 -14.76
CA GLN A 235 9.04 21.75 -14.66
C GLN A 235 8.52 22.25 -16.02
N THR A 236 9.30 22.11 -17.10
CA THR A 236 8.87 22.52 -18.44
C THR A 236 7.61 21.78 -18.90
N ALA A 237 7.46 20.49 -18.57
CA ALA A 237 6.25 19.72 -18.86
C ALA A 237 5.03 20.21 -18.06
N PHE A 238 5.22 20.58 -16.79
CA PHE A 238 4.17 21.17 -15.95
C PHE A 238 3.71 22.53 -16.48
N GLU A 239 4.64 23.45 -16.73
CA GLU A 239 4.39 24.79 -17.30
C GLU A 239 3.64 24.67 -18.64
N SER A 240 4.08 23.77 -19.52
CA SER A 240 3.40 23.51 -20.81
C SER A 240 1.97 22.99 -20.62
N ALA A 241 1.72 22.14 -19.63
CA ALA A 241 0.39 21.61 -19.32
C ALA A 241 -0.51 22.63 -18.61
N GLU A 242 0.05 23.58 -17.87
CA GLU A 242 -0.64 24.73 -17.30
C GLU A 242 -1.08 25.70 -18.40
N SER A 243 -0.16 26.19 -19.24
CA SER A 243 -0.49 27.07 -20.37
C SER A 243 -1.47 26.41 -21.35
N LYS A 244 -1.40 25.08 -21.55
CA LYS A 244 -2.42 24.39 -22.35
C LYS A 244 -3.81 24.45 -21.71
N ARG A 245 -3.92 24.18 -20.41
CA ARG A 245 -5.21 24.23 -19.69
C ARG A 245 -5.80 25.64 -19.68
N GLU A 246 -4.97 26.67 -19.53
CA GLU A 246 -5.38 28.08 -19.60
C GLU A 246 -5.94 28.44 -20.99
N ASN A 247 -5.24 28.04 -22.06
CA ASN A 247 -5.71 28.23 -23.43
C ASN A 247 -7.00 27.43 -23.71
N ASP A 248 -7.07 26.16 -23.31
CA ASP A 248 -8.25 25.32 -23.49
C ASP A 248 -9.48 25.90 -22.76
N PHE A 249 -9.30 26.41 -21.52
CA PHE A 249 -10.35 27.09 -20.76
C PHE A 249 -10.80 28.40 -21.43
N THR A 250 -9.85 29.24 -21.85
CA THR A 250 -10.13 30.51 -22.52
C THR A 250 -10.92 30.30 -23.82
N ASN A 251 -10.50 29.34 -24.64
CA ASN A 251 -11.18 28.98 -25.88
C ASN A 251 -12.60 28.43 -25.64
N GLN A 252 -12.76 27.55 -24.63
CA GLN A 252 -14.07 27.00 -24.27
C GLN A 252 -15.02 28.09 -23.73
N SER A 253 -14.53 29.02 -22.92
CA SER A 253 -15.32 30.15 -22.40
C SER A 253 -15.78 31.07 -23.53
N ALA A 254 -14.89 31.42 -24.45
CA ALA A 254 -15.23 32.28 -25.60
C ALA A 254 -16.24 31.61 -26.57
N ASP A 255 -16.10 30.31 -26.83
CA ASP A 255 -17.07 29.56 -27.63
C ASP A 255 -18.42 29.40 -26.93
N PHE A 256 -18.43 29.17 -25.61
CA PHE A 256 -19.65 29.14 -24.80
C PHE A 256 -20.38 30.50 -24.85
N GLU A 257 -19.68 31.61 -24.60
CA GLU A 257 -20.25 32.96 -24.64
C GLU A 257 -20.83 33.26 -26.03
N LYS A 258 -20.09 32.95 -27.10
CA LYS A 258 -20.56 33.10 -28.48
C LYS A 258 -21.82 32.29 -28.76
N ARG A 259 -21.89 31.04 -28.32
CA ARG A 259 -23.09 30.18 -28.46
C ARG A 259 -24.27 30.71 -27.65
N TYR A 260 -24.03 31.19 -26.42
CA TYR A 260 -25.05 31.77 -25.56
C TYR A 260 -25.67 33.04 -26.17
N VAL A 261 -24.85 33.98 -26.66
CA VAL A 261 -25.31 35.20 -27.36
C VAL A 261 -26.10 34.85 -28.63
N ALA A 262 -25.64 33.86 -29.40
CA ALA A 262 -26.34 33.40 -30.60
C ALA A 262 -27.72 32.78 -30.28
N GLN A 263 -27.82 31.99 -29.20
CA GLN A 263 -29.10 31.43 -28.73
C GLN A 263 -30.06 32.53 -28.25
N GLY A 264 -29.56 33.52 -27.51
CA GLY A 264 -30.36 34.69 -27.12
C GLY A 264 -30.91 35.45 -28.32
N SER A 265 -30.08 35.64 -29.36
CA SER A 265 -30.47 36.32 -30.60
C SER A 265 -31.49 35.51 -31.43
N ASP A 266 -31.35 34.18 -31.53
CA ASP A 266 -32.35 33.31 -32.17
C ASP A 266 -33.70 33.38 -31.45
N PHE A 267 -33.68 33.26 -30.11
CA PHE A 267 -34.88 33.37 -29.30
C PHE A 267 -35.58 34.73 -29.47
N GLU A 268 -34.83 35.83 -29.40
CA GLU A 268 -35.38 37.18 -29.58
C GLU A 268 -35.98 37.36 -30.98
N SER A 269 -35.29 36.86 -32.03
CA SER A 269 -35.77 36.90 -33.41
C SER A 269 -37.10 36.14 -33.58
N ARG A 270 -37.16 34.90 -33.07
CA ARG A 270 -38.36 34.05 -33.11
C ARG A 270 -39.51 34.64 -32.30
N PHE A 271 -39.23 35.21 -31.13
CA PHE A 271 -40.24 35.87 -30.30
C PHE A 271 -40.81 37.11 -30.98
N LYS A 272 -39.97 37.96 -31.59
CA LYS A 272 -40.42 39.12 -32.39
C LYS A 272 -41.24 38.69 -33.61
N SER A 273 -40.83 37.63 -34.30
CA SER A 273 -41.59 37.05 -35.42
C SER A 273 -42.99 36.59 -34.97
N TYR A 274 -43.08 35.87 -33.85
CA TYR A 274 -44.35 35.42 -33.28
C TYR A 274 -45.27 36.60 -32.88
N LEU A 275 -44.72 37.64 -32.24
CA LEU A 275 -45.48 38.86 -31.91
C LEU A 275 -45.99 39.58 -33.17
N ALA A 276 -45.20 39.62 -34.25
CA ALA A 276 -45.62 40.21 -35.52
C ALA A 276 -46.75 39.41 -36.19
N THR A 277 -46.73 38.08 -36.08
CA THR A 277 -47.83 37.21 -36.53
C THR A 277 -49.10 37.48 -35.73
N LEU A 278 -49.02 37.46 -34.40
CA LEU A 278 -50.17 37.75 -33.53
C LEU A 278 -50.77 39.15 -33.77
N GLN A 279 -49.93 40.15 -34.04
CA GLN A 279 -50.39 41.50 -34.38
C GLN A 279 -51.15 41.51 -35.72
N THR A 280 -50.65 40.77 -36.71
CA THR A 280 -51.31 40.62 -38.02
C THR A 280 -52.67 39.93 -37.87
N ASP A 281 -52.71 38.79 -37.17
CA ASP A 281 -53.94 38.03 -36.88
C ASP A 281 -54.99 38.90 -36.15
N TYR A 282 -54.54 39.73 -35.20
CA TYR A 282 -55.40 40.68 -34.48
C TYR A 282 -55.94 41.80 -35.37
N ASP A 283 -55.10 42.38 -36.24
CA ASP A 283 -55.52 43.44 -37.15
C ASP A 283 -56.46 42.91 -38.25
N ASP A 284 -56.26 41.69 -38.75
CA ASP A 284 -57.18 41.01 -39.67
C ASP A 284 -58.51 40.66 -38.98
N PHE A 285 -58.49 40.12 -37.74
CA PHE A 285 -59.72 39.90 -36.96
C PHE A 285 -60.49 41.21 -36.72
N LYS A 286 -59.79 42.28 -36.35
CA LYS A 286 -60.37 43.61 -36.16
C LYS A 286 -60.96 44.17 -37.44
N LYS A 287 -60.33 43.91 -38.60
CA LYS A 287 -60.85 44.28 -39.92
C LYS A 287 -62.13 43.52 -40.26
N ILE A 288 -62.17 42.20 -40.05
CA ILE A 288 -63.38 41.39 -40.22
C ILE A 288 -64.51 41.95 -39.35
N LEU A 289 -64.27 42.15 -38.05
CA LEU A 289 -65.26 42.71 -37.13
C LEU A 289 -65.74 44.11 -37.55
N THR A 290 -64.86 44.94 -38.12
CA THR A 290 -65.22 46.28 -38.63
C THR A 290 -66.10 46.18 -39.88
N THR A 291 -65.81 45.23 -40.79
CA THR A 291 -66.63 44.95 -41.97
C THR A 291 -68.00 44.40 -41.56
N ASP A 292 -68.06 43.38 -40.69
CA ASP A 292 -69.31 42.78 -40.22
C ASP A 292 -70.22 43.83 -39.55
N VAL A 293 -69.65 44.74 -38.74
CA VAL A 293 -70.39 45.85 -38.13
C VAL A 293 -70.89 46.86 -39.17
N ALA A 294 -70.12 47.15 -40.22
CA ALA A 294 -70.55 48.05 -41.30
C ALA A 294 -71.69 47.43 -42.15
N ASP A 295 -71.59 46.13 -42.45
CA ASP A 295 -72.61 45.38 -43.19
C ASP A 295 -73.89 45.24 -42.37
N LEU A 296 -73.80 44.94 -41.07
CA LEU A 296 -74.95 44.92 -40.14
C LEU A 296 -75.65 46.27 -40.06
N ASN A 297 -74.91 47.39 -39.98
CA ASN A 297 -75.50 48.73 -40.00
C ASN A 297 -76.20 49.01 -41.34
N THR A 298 -75.60 48.60 -42.46
CA THR A 298 -76.20 48.74 -43.80
C THR A 298 -77.50 47.96 -43.93
N GLU A 299 -77.56 46.75 -43.37
CA GLU A 299 -78.78 45.92 -43.38
C GLU A 299 -79.86 46.49 -42.43
N LEU A 300 -79.45 47.02 -41.28
CA LEU A 300 -80.34 47.72 -40.34
C LEU A 300 -80.95 48.98 -40.98
N ASP A 301 -80.18 49.73 -41.76
CA ASP A 301 -80.67 50.89 -42.51
C ASP A 301 -81.69 50.49 -43.60
N LYS A 302 -81.47 49.38 -44.31
CA LYS A 302 -82.46 48.81 -45.25
C LYS A 302 -83.76 48.43 -44.53
N ILE A 303 -83.67 47.69 -43.42
CA ILE A 303 -84.83 47.32 -42.60
C ILE A 303 -85.57 48.58 -42.10
N GLY A 304 -84.83 49.63 -41.73
CA GLY A 304 -85.40 50.93 -41.36
C GLY A 304 -86.12 51.63 -42.52
N ALA A 305 -85.60 51.53 -43.74
CA ALA A 305 -86.24 52.04 -44.95
C ALA A 305 -87.51 51.26 -45.32
N ASP A 306 -87.46 49.93 -45.29
CA ASP A 306 -88.60 49.04 -45.52
C ASP A 306 -89.71 49.25 -44.48
N THR A 307 -89.33 49.44 -43.22
CA THR A 307 -90.28 49.76 -42.14
C THR A 307 -90.99 51.09 -42.40
N LYS A 308 -90.26 52.13 -42.85
CA LYS A 308 -90.86 53.42 -43.26
C LYS A 308 -91.78 53.27 -44.48
N ALA A 309 -91.40 52.45 -45.46
CA ALA A 309 -92.22 52.18 -46.64
C ALA A 309 -93.49 51.39 -46.29
N LEU A 310 -93.41 50.45 -45.34
CA LEU A 310 -94.55 49.73 -44.81
C LEU A 310 -95.49 50.66 -44.01
N GLN A 311 -94.93 51.54 -43.17
CA GLN A 311 -95.70 52.57 -42.45
C GLN A 311 -96.45 53.47 -43.45
N ALA A 312 -95.78 54.00 -44.48
CA ALA A 312 -96.43 54.83 -45.49
C ALA A 312 -97.54 54.09 -46.26
N LYS A 313 -97.39 52.78 -46.51
CA LYS A 313 -98.47 51.93 -47.06
C LYS A 313 -99.62 51.77 -46.08
N ALA A 314 -99.34 51.54 -44.79
CA ALA A 314 -100.35 51.43 -43.74
C ALA A 314 -101.14 52.74 -43.57
N ASP A 315 -100.45 53.89 -43.57
CA ASP A 315 -101.06 55.22 -43.51
C ASP A 315 -101.94 55.48 -44.75
N SER A 316 -101.47 55.14 -45.95
CA SER A 316 -102.26 55.25 -47.18
C SER A 316 -103.50 54.36 -47.19
N ILE A 317 -103.42 53.16 -46.58
CA ILE A 317 -104.58 52.28 -46.37
C ILE A 317 -105.54 52.89 -45.34
N ALA A 318 -105.02 53.43 -44.23
CA ALA A 318 -105.81 54.07 -43.18
C ALA A 318 -106.56 55.31 -43.70
N ASP A 319 -105.93 56.14 -44.53
CA ASP A 319 -106.57 57.30 -45.16
C ASP A 319 -107.64 56.86 -46.17
N LYS A 320 -107.37 55.88 -47.03
CA LYS A 320 -108.41 55.29 -47.90
C LYS A 320 -109.58 54.72 -47.11
N LEU A 321 -109.35 54.20 -45.91
CA LEU A 321 -110.40 53.71 -45.00
C LEU A 321 -111.22 54.83 -44.35
N LYS A 322 -110.66 56.03 -44.15
CA LYS A 322 -111.44 57.21 -43.72
C LYS A 322 -112.38 57.69 -44.83
N ASP A 323 -111.94 57.61 -46.08
CA ASP A 323 -112.69 58.01 -47.26
C ASP A 323 -113.72 56.96 -47.74
N VAL A 324 -113.84 55.81 -47.07
CA VAL A 324 -114.92 54.85 -47.35
C VAL A 324 -116.25 55.46 -46.88
N ASP A 325 -117.08 55.85 -47.85
CA ASP A 325 -118.43 56.34 -47.56
C ASP A 325 -119.35 55.23 -47.04
N LEU A 326 -119.33 55.04 -45.72
CA LEU A 326 -120.22 54.14 -45.00
C LEU A 326 -121.67 54.63 -44.95
N SER A 327 -122.01 55.81 -45.51
CA SER A 327 -123.39 56.33 -45.55
C SER A 327 -124.30 55.41 -46.34
N GLN A 328 -123.81 54.79 -47.43
CA GLN A 328 -124.60 53.81 -48.19
C GLN A 328 -124.84 52.53 -47.37
N MET A 329 -123.88 52.09 -46.53
CA MET A 329 -124.08 50.98 -45.59
C MET A 329 -125.06 51.33 -44.46
N GLN A 330 -125.00 52.54 -43.91
CA GLN A 330 -125.99 53.01 -42.92
C GLN A 330 -127.39 53.17 -43.54
N THR A 331 -127.47 53.64 -44.79
CA THR A 331 -128.72 53.70 -45.56
C THR A 331 -129.27 52.31 -45.79
N ASN A 332 -128.43 51.34 -46.18
CA ASN A 332 -128.85 49.95 -46.34
C ASN A 332 -129.31 49.33 -45.01
N LYS A 333 -128.61 49.59 -43.89
CA LYS A 333 -129.03 49.18 -42.54
C LYS A 333 -130.40 49.77 -42.19
N THR A 334 -130.58 51.07 -42.36
CA THR A 334 -131.84 51.78 -42.10
C THR A 334 -132.97 51.26 -42.99
N ASN A 335 -132.69 50.95 -44.26
CA ASN A 335 -133.65 50.35 -45.18
C ASN A 335 -134.03 48.91 -44.75
N ILE A 336 -133.09 48.12 -44.25
CA ILE A 336 -133.36 46.78 -43.70
C ILE A 336 -134.17 46.87 -42.41
N GLU A 337 -133.85 47.81 -41.51
CA GLU A 337 -134.62 48.06 -40.28
C GLU A 337 -136.03 48.56 -40.60
N LYS A 338 -136.18 49.42 -41.61
CA LYS A 338 -137.48 49.86 -42.12
C LYS A 338 -138.26 48.71 -42.75
N LEU A 339 -137.66 47.92 -43.65
CA LEU A 339 -138.30 46.73 -44.23
C LEU A 339 -138.73 45.73 -43.14
N ARG A 340 -137.91 45.53 -42.10
CA ARG A 340 -138.25 44.70 -40.94
C ARG A 340 -139.41 45.29 -40.14
N THR A 341 -139.46 46.61 -39.98
CA THR A 341 -140.56 47.33 -39.31
C THR A 341 -141.85 47.26 -40.13
N ASP A 342 -141.79 47.50 -41.44
CA ASP A 342 -142.91 47.43 -42.38
C ASP A 342 -143.46 45.99 -42.47
N LEU A 343 -142.59 44.97 -42.47
CA LEU A 343 -142.99 43.56 -42.39
C LEU A 343 -143.70 43.24 -41.07
N THR A 344 -143.18 43.74 -39.94
CA THR A 344 -143.78 43.54 -38.60
C THR A 344 -145.12 44.30 -38.47
N ALA A 345 -145.23 45.48 -39.06
CA ALA A 345 -146.47 46.26 -39.12
C ALA A 345 -147.51 45.65 -40.08
N THR A 346 -147.04 44.89 -41.09
CA THR A 346 -147.91 44.11 -41.98
C THR A 346 -148.46 42.87 -41.27
N ASP A 347 -147.61 42.11 -40.55
CA ASP A 347 -148.05 41.01 -39.67
C ASP A 347 -149.07 41.48 -38.61
N GLY A 348 -148.86 42.67 -38.03
CA GLY A 348 -149.80 43.29 -37.09
C GLY A 348 -151.18 43.63 -37.68
N LYS A 349 -151.27 43.91 -38.99
CA LYS A 349 -152.55 44.22 -39.67
C LYS A 349 -153.36 42.98 -40.03
N PHE A 350 -152.74 41.79 -40.11
CA PHE A 350 -153.44 40.53 -40.40
C PHE A 350 -154.06 39.86 -39.17
N LYS A 351 -153.88 40.38 -37.95
CA LYS A 351 -154.38 39.78 -36.70
C LYS A 351 -155.83 40.14 -36.29
N ASN A 352 -156.50 41.06 -36.99
CA ASN A 352 -157.85 41.55 -36.63
C ASN A 352 -159.00 41.16 -37.58
N TYR A 353 -158.76 40.21 -38.50
CA TYR A 353 -159.81 39.48 -39.22
C TYR A 353 -159.36 38.01 -39.27
N LYS A 354 -160.16 37.00 -38.90
CA LYS A 354 -161.58 36.80 -39.22
C LYS A 354 -162.30 35.98 -38.13
N THR A 355 -163.61 36.19 -37.95
CA THR A 355 -164.54 35.14 -37.50
C THR A 355 -164.73 34.12 -38.63
N SER A 356 -164.73 32.81 -38.30
CA SER A 356 -164.69 31.75 -39.31
C SER A 356 -166.03 31.49 -40.02
N ASP A 357 -167.14 31.95 -39.46
CA ASP A 357 -168.48 31.51 -39.88
C ASP A 357 -169.13 32.38 -40.97
N GLU A 358 -168.64 33.61 -41.20
CA GLU A 358 -169.25 34.54 -42.16
C GLU A 358 -168.61 34.47 -43.57
N LEU A 359 -167.43 33.86 -43.70
CA LEU A 359 -166.72 33.73 -44.99
C LEU A 359 -167.10 32.49 -45.80
N SER A 360 -167.90 31.59 -45.23
CA SER A 360 -168.59 30.51 -45.97
C SER A 360 -169.51 31.06 -47.07
N THR A 361 -170.05 32.27 -46.86
CA THR A 361 -171.08 32.87 -47.73
C THR A 361 -170.50 33.73 -48.87
N LEU A 362 -169.21 34.12 -48.81
CA LEU A 362 -168.55 34.88 -49.89
C LEU A 362 -167.86 34.00 -50.96
N LEU A 363 -167.90 32.67 -50.80
CA LEU A 363 -167.18 31.69 -51.62
C LEU A 363 -167.86 31.37 -52.98
N LYS A 364 -168.76 32.24 -53.51
CA LYS A 364 -169.63 31.86 -54.65
C LYS A 364 -169.84 32.87 -55.79
N THR A 365 -169.17 34.03 -55.81
CA THR A 365 -169.43 35.03 -56.87
C THR A 365 -168.17 35.76 -57.34
N TYR A 366 -167.93 35.68 -58.66
CA TYR A 366 -166.95 36.44 -59.48
C TYR A 366 -165.44 36.14 -59.25
N VAL A 367 -164.69 35.50 -60.17
CA VAL A 367 -164.40 35.73 -61.62
C VAL A 367 -163.17 36.65 -61.79
N LEU A 368 -161.99 36.14 -62.22
CA LEU A 368 -161.55 35.70 -63.57
C LEU A 368 -161.15 36.86 -64.51
N ALA A 369 -159.85 36.95 -64.86
CA ALA A 369 -159.26 37.52 -66.09
C ALA A 369 -157.71 37.56 -65.95
N THR A 370 -156.90 36.63 -66.50
CA THR A 370 -156.39 36.52 -67.89
C THR A 370 -155.31 37.56 -68.26
N GLN A 371 -154.19 37.29 -68.97
CA GLN A 371 -153.70 36.06 -69.64
C GLN A 371 -152.24 36.22 -70.16
N LEU A 372 -151.61 35.07 -70.52
CA LEU A 372 -150.56 34.81 -71.55
C LEU A 372 -149.27 35.68 -71.60
N SER A 373 -148.07 35.13 -71.72
CA SER A 373 -147.49 34.31 -72.81
C SER A 373 -147.44 35.01 -74.16
N ASP A 374 -146.25 35.48 -74.56
CA ASP A 374 -145.54 35.00 -75.74
C ASP A 374 -144.19 35.75 -75.92
N THR A 375 -143.30 35.22 -76.76
CA THR A 375 -141.91 35.68 -77.02
C THR A 375 -140.92 35.33 -75.89
N LEU A 376 -140.00 34.35 -76.00
CA LEU A 376 -139.53 33.52 -77.13
C LEU A 376 -138.85 34.26 -78.30
N ALA A 377 -137.70 34.90 -78.02
CA ALA A 377 -136.52 35.12 -78.89
C ALA A 377 -135.56 36.06 -78.13
N SER A 378 -134.23 35.92 -78.08
CA SER A 378 -133.24 35.06 -78.76
C SER A 378 -132.01 34.89 -77.84
N PHE A 379 -131.40 33.71 -77.66
CA PHE A 379 -130.21 33.22 -78.40
C PHE A 379 -129.07 34.29 -78.54
N SER A 380 -127.79 34.10 -78.21
CA SER A 380 -126.93 32.93 -77.86
C SER A 380 -125.69 33.40 -77.01
N LYS A 381 -124.58 32.68 -76.70
CA LYS A 381 -124.08 31.35 -77.13
C LYS A 381 -123.19 30.54 -76.13
N SER A 382 -121.88 30.79 -76.08
CA SER A 382 -120.77 29.89 -75.68
C SER A 382 -119.45 30.71 -75.60
N ASP A 383 -118.34 30.36 -74.92
CA ASP A 383 -117.60 29.08 -74.92
C ASP A 383 -116.87 28.69 -73.60
N ASP A 384 -116.96 29.47 -72.52
CA ASP A 384 -115.97 29.45 -71.41
C ASP A 384 -115.86 28.16 -70.56
N VAL A 385 -116.85 27.26 -70.61
CA VAL A 385 -116.92 26.08 -69.72
C VAL A 385 -115.93 24.96 -70.12
N LYS A 386 -115.30 25.03 -71.31
CA LYS A 386 -114.33 24.00 -71.75
C LYS A 386 -112.86 24.29 -71.42
N ASN A 387 -112.51 25.54 -71.06
CA ASN A 387 -111.10 25.91 -70.82
C ASN A 387 -110.61 25.71 -69.38
N TRP A 388 -111.49 25.38 -68.43
CA TRP A 388 -111.13 25.26 -67.02
C TRP A 388 -110.52 23.89 -66.64
N ILE A 389 -110.68 22.86 -67.49
CA ILE A 389 -110.26 21.48 -67.19
C ILE A 389 -108.82 21.17 -67.66
N ALA A 390 -108.25 22.00 -68.56
CA ALA A 390 -106.92 21.76 -69.13
C ALA A 390 -105.74 22.37 -68.33
N THR A 391 -106.00 23.32 -67.43
CA THR A 391 -104.94 24.13 -66.79
C THR A 391 -104.50 23.59 -65.42
N SER A 392 -105.28 22.72 -64.79
CA SER A 392 -105.07 22.27 -63.39
C SER A 392 -104.06 21.14 -63.21
N ALA A 393 -103.36 20.71 -64.26
CA ALA A 393 -102.47 19.53 -64.22
C ALA A 393 -100.96 19.82 -64.28
N ASN A 394 -100.54 21.05 -64.63
CA ASN A 394 -99.12 21.37 -64.88
C ASN A 394 -98.44 22.32 -63.87
N GLN A 395 -99.16 22.93 -62.92
CA GLN A 395 -98.55 23.89 -61.97
C GLN A 395 -98.02 23.28 -60.65
N THR A 396 -98.07 21.96 -60.47
CA THR A 396 -97.64 21.29 -59.22
C THR A 396 -96.37 20.43 -59.37
N LYS A 397 -95.71 20.46 -60.54
CA LYS A 397 -94.45 19.71 -60.77
C LYS A 397 -93.19 20.56 -60.91
N GLU A 398 -93.27 21.80 -61.39
CA GLU A 398 -92.07 22.65 -61.55
C GLU A 398 -91.60 23.30 -60.24
N TYR A 399 -92.52 23.71 -59.36
CA TYR A 399 -92.15 24.43 -58.13
C TYR A 399 -91.34 23.57 -57.14
N ALA A 400 -91.59 22.26 -57.07
CA ALA A 400 -90.83 21.34 -56.22
C ALA A 400 -89.43 21.01 -56.79
N ALA A 401 -89.25 21.07 -58.11
CA ALA A 401 -87.97 20.80 -58.75
C ALA A 401 -87.01 22.01 -58.63
N GLU A 402 -87.50 23.22 -58.86
CA GLU A 402 -86.71 24.46 -58.75
C GLU A 402 -86.26 24.73 -57.30
N SER A 403 -87.13 24.57 -56.29
CA SER A 403 -86.73 24.79 -54.89
C SER A 403 -85.69 23.78 -54.38
N ILE A 404 -85.72 22.52 -54.83
CA ILE A 404 -84.69 21.53 -54.46
C ILE A 404 -83.37 21.83 -55.20
N LYS A 405 -83.44 22.26 -56.47
CA LYS A 405 -82.27 22.65 -57.25
C LYS A 405 -81.60 23.92 -56.73
N ALA A 406 -82.37 24.87 -56.18
CA ALA A 406 -81.87 26.06 -55.51
C ALA A 406 -81.20 25.77 -54.14
N ILE A 407 -81.64 24.72 -53.42
CA ILE A 407 -81.03 24.31 -52.14
C ILE A 407 -79.73 23.51 -52.36
N ILE A 408 -79.65 22.72 -53.44
CA ILE A 408 -78.48 21.86 -53.72
C ILE A 408 -77.44 22.54 -54.63
N GLY A 409 -77.84 23.47 -55.50
CA GLY A 409 -76.97 24.09 -56.51
C GLY A 409 -76.27 25.40 -56.12
N ALA A 410 -76.37 25.84 -54.86
CA ALA A 410 -75.84 27.13 -54.40
C ALA A 410 -74.91 27.02 -53.17
N ALA A 411 -74.51 25.81 -52.78
CA ALA A 411 -73.47 25.61 -51.79
C ALA A 411 -72.09 25.80 -52.45
N PRO A 412 -71.16 26.59 -51.87
CA PRO A 412 -69.79 26.70 -52.39
C PRO A 412 -69.03 25.37 -52.26
N ASP A 413 -67.97 25.21 -53.07
CA ASP A 413 -67.07 24.04 -53.12
C ASP A 413 -66.40 23.67 -51.77
N THR A 414 -66.65 24.44 -50.71
CA THR A 414 -66.15 24.23 -49.34
C THR A 414 -67.15 23.51 -48.41
N LEU A 415 -68.38 23.21 -48.87
CA LEU A 415 -69.41 22.51 -48.07
C LEU A 415 -69.59 21.02 -48.41
N ASP A 416 -68.72 20.46 -49.27
CA ASP A 416 -68.47 19.00 -49.32
C ASP A 416 -67.89 18.48 -47.99
N THR A 417 -67.29 19.39 -47.21
CA THR A 417 -66.62 19.13 -45.93
C THR A 417 -67.43 18.38 -44.89
N ILE A 418 -68.77 18.44 -44.85
CA ILE A 418 -69.55 17.65 -43.89
C ILE A 418 -69.62 16.17 -44.30
N ALA A 419 -69.72 15.89 -45.61
CA ALA A 419 -69.63 14.52 -46.12
C ALA A 419 -68.21 13.98 -46.00
N GLU A 420 -67.20 14.79 -46.35
CA GLU A 420 -65.79 14.43 -46.19
C GLU A 420 -65.38 14.25 -44.72
N LEU A 421 -65.90 15.05 -43.77
CA LEU A 421 -65.64 14.85 -42.33
C LEU A 421 -66.26 13.55 -41.81
N ALA A 422 -67.48 13.21 -42.24
CA ALA A 422 -68.12 11.94 -41.88
C ALA A 422 -67.35 10.73 -42.45
N ASP A 423 -66.87 10.83 -43.68
CA ASP A 423 -66.09 9.79 -44.33
C ASP A 423 -64.64 9.71 -43.79
N ALA A 424 -64.04 10.85 -43.42
CA ALA A 424 -62.73 10.92 -42.77
C ALA A 424 -62.75 10.33 -41.36
N VAL A 425 -63.77 10.60 -40.55
CA VAL A 425 -63.96 9.95 -39.23
C VAL A 425 -64.24 8.45 -39.40
N THR A 426 -64.87 8.04 -40.50
CA THR A 426 -65.13 6.62 -40.81
C THR A 426 -63.86 5.89 -41.27
N LYS A 427 -63.01 6.55 -42.08
CA LYS A 427 -61.74 6.02 -42.62
C LYS A 427 -60.57 6.10 -41.62
N ASN A 428 -60.54 7.08 -40.72
CA ASN A 428 -59.55 7.18 -39.63
C ASN A 428 -59.99 6.47 -38.33
N LYS A 429 -60.73 5.34 -38.43
CA LYS A 429 -61.03 4.51 -37.26
C LYS A 429 -59.76 4.17 -36.46
N ASP A 430 -58.69 3.81 -37.14
CA ASP A 430 -57.42 3.45 -36.52
C ASP A 430 -56.72 4.65 -35.85
N GLY A 431 -56.88 5.86 -36.39
CA GLY A 431 -56.36 7.09 -35.79
C GLY A 431 -57.13 7.48 -34.53
N VAL A 432 -58.45 7.36 -34.55
CA VAL A 432 -59.32 7.57 -33.36
C VAL A 432 -59.04 6.49 -32.30
N GLN A 433 -58.85 5.23 -32.71
CA GLN A 433 -58.43 4.14 -31.85
C GLN A 433 -57.05 4.41 -31.21
N ALA A 434 -56.06 4.85 -31.98
CA ALA A 434 -54.72 5.16 -31.50
C ALA A 434 -54.68 6.36 -30.52
N ILE A 435 -55.51 7.39 -30.73
CA ILE A 435 -55.69 8.49 -29.77
C ILE A 435 -56.32 7.96 -28.47
N ASN A 436 -57.34 7.10 -28.56
CA ASN A 436 -57.99 6.50 -27.40
C ASN A 436 -57.05 5.58 -26.60
N ASP A 437 -56.26 4.75 -27.28
CA ASP A 437 -55.24 3.88 -26.68
C ASP A 437 -54.09 4.70 -26.06
N GLY A 438 -53.70 5.81 -26.70
CA GLY A 438 -52.72 6.77 -26.18
C GLY A 438 -53.17 7.48 -24.90
N ILE A 439 -54.45 7.86 -24.82
CA ILE A 439 -55.05 8.46 -23.62
C ILE A 439 -55.22 7.42 -22.50
N THR A 440 -55.45 6.15 -22.87
CA THR A 440 -55.60 5.04 -21.92
C THR A 440 -54.25 4.54 -21.37
N LYS A 441 -53.14 4.76 -22.09
CA LYS A 441 -51.75 4.63 -21.59
C LYS A 441 -51.37 5.74 -20.59
N LYS A 442 -52.10 5.83 -19.48
CA LYS A 442 -51.60 6.52 -18.29
C LYS A 442 -50.51 5.65 -17.64
N ALA A 443 -49.49 6.28 -17.08
CA ALA A 443 -48.46 5.58 -16.30
C ALA A 443 -49.12 4.73 -15.21
N ASP A 444 -48.64 3.49 -15.00
CA ASP A 444 -49.23 2.61 -14.00
C ASP A 444 -49.14 3.29 -12.63
N LYS A 445 -50.24 3.25 -11.87
CA LYS A 445 -50.28 3.82 -10.52
C LYS A 445 -49.22 3.16 -9.62
N THR A 446 -48.91 1.89 -9.90
CA THR A 446 -47.83 1.12 -9.29
C THR A 446 -46.46 1.72 -9.59
N ASP A 447 -46.17 2.07 -10.84
CA ASP A 447 -44.90 2.65 -11.27
C ASP A 447 -44.68 4.05 -10.69
N VAL A 448 -45.74 4.88 -10.68
CA VAL A 448 -45.69 6.22 -10.08
C VAL A 448 -45.46 6.12 -8.57
N THR A 449 -46.13 5.21 -7.87
CA THR A 449 -45.88 4.98 -6.43
C THR A 449 -44.51 4.36 -6.17
N ALA A 450 -43.99 3.49 -7.03
CA ALA A 450 -42.63 2.96 -6.92
C ALA A 450 -41.57 4.07 -7.08
N LEU A 451 -41.77 4.99 -8.04
CA LEU A 451 -40.89 6.13 -8.24
C LEU A 451 -40.95 7.11 -7.05
N GLN A 452 -42.16 7.39 -6.52
CA GLN A 452 -42.34 8.22 -5.31
C GLN A 452 -41.63 7.61 -4.09
N ASN A 453 -41.79 6.31 -3.84
CA ASN A 453 -41.12 5.62 -2.74
C ASN A 453 -39.59 5.59 -2.92
N THR A 454 -39.11 5.46 -4.16
CA THR A 454 -37.67 5.50 -4.49
C THR A 454 -37.07 6.88 -4.21
N VAL A 455 -37.74 7.95 -4.63
CA VAL A 455 -37.31 9.33 -4.34
C VAL A 455 -37.37 9.63 -2.84
N GLN A 456 -38.42 9.17 -2.15
CA GLN A 456 -38.56 9.34 -0.70
C GLN A 456 -37.46 8.61 0.09
N ALA A 457 -37.03 7.43 -0.38
CA ALA A 457 -35.94 6.67 0.24
C ALA A 457 -34.53 7.23 -0.05
N MET A 458 -34.38 8.06 -1.09
CA MET A 458 -33.12 8.75 -1.40
C MET A 458 -32.93 10.05 -0.60
N ILE A 459 -33.97 10.57 0.03
CA ILE A 459 -33.91 11.80 0.84
C ILE A 459 -33.79 11.43 2.32
N THR A 460 -32.56 11.44 2.83
CA THR A 460 -32.29 11.33 4.26
C THR A 460 -32.26 12.73 4.87
N SER A 461 -33.27 13.08 5.67
CA SER A 461 -33.28 14.31 6.46
C SER A 461 -32.33 14.19 7.65
N ILE A 462 -31.44 15.17 7.82
CA ILE A 462 -30.54 15.29 8.97
C ILE A 462 -30.77 16.63 9.69
N SER A 463 -30.44 16.70 10.98
CA SER A 463 -30.50 17.96 11.72
C SER A 463 -29.40 18.93 11.27
N GLN A 464 -29.56 20.22 11.54
CA GLN A 464 -28.51 21.21 11.26
C GLN A 464 -27.21 20.88 12.01
N ALA A 465 -27.32 20.42 13.26
CA ALA A 465 -26.17 20.01 14.08
C ALA A 465 -25.39 18.81 13.48
N ASP A 466 -26.10 17.81 12.93
CA ASP A 466 -25.46 16.65 12.29
C ASP A 466 -24.79 17.02 10.96
N TYR A 467 -25.39 17.95 10.20
CA TYR A 467 -24.79 18.50 8.98
C TYR A 467 -23.47 19.24 9.29
N ASP A 468 -23.48 20.13 10.28
CA ASP A 468 -22.30 20.90 10.68
C ASP A 468 -21.16 20.00 11.20
N ALA A 469 -21.51 18.89 11.87
CA ALA A 469 -20.56 17.86 12.30
C ALA A 469 -19.91 17.12 11.11
N LEU A 470 -20.69 16.73 10.08
CA LEU A 470 -20.19 16.08 8.87
C LEU A 470 -19.32 16.99 8.00
N VAL A 471 -19.66 18.28 7.93
CA VAL A 471 -18.83 19.33 7.29
C VAL A 471 -17.50 19.46 8.03
N SER A 472 -17.54 19.53 9.37
CA SER A 472 -16.33 19.64 10.22
C SER A 472 -15.43 18.41 10.14
N ALA A 473 -15.99 17.23 9.86
CA ALA A 473 -15.25 15.98 9.65
C ALA A 473 -14.70 15.81 8.22
N GLY A 474 -15.02 16.72 7.29
CA GLY A 474 -14.49 16.69 5.91
C GLY A 474 -15.06 15.56 5.03
N THR A 475 -16.21 14.99 5.38
CA THR A 475 -16.77 13.76 4.77
C THR A 475 -18.18 13.95 4.19
N VAL A 476 -18.39 15.02 3.42
CA VAL A 476 -19.69 15.28 2.75
C VAL A 476 -19.62 14.86 1.28
N ASP A 477 -20.34 13.79 0.92
CA ASP A 477 -20.54 13.35 -0.48
C ASP A 477 -21.76 14.07 -1.11
N PRO A 478 -21.73 14.56 -2.37
CA PRO A 478 -22.75 15.51 -2.88
C PRO A 478 -24.17 14.98 -3.11
N LYS A 479 -24.55 13.81 -2.60
CA LYS A 479 -25.86 13.19 -2.87
C LYS A 479 -26.93 13.62 -1.87
N ILE A 480 -27.45 14.82 -2.12
CA ILE A 480 -28.81 15.29 -1.75
C ILE A 480 -29.15 15.13 -0.25
N LEU A 481 -28.45 15.90 0.58
CA LEU A 481 -28.88 16.15 1.97
C LEU A 481 -29.88 17.31 2.01
N TYR A 482 -31.03 17.10 2.64
CA TYR A 482 -32.02 18.15 2.91
C TYR A 482 -31.98 18.48 4.41
N VAL A 483 -31.43 19.64 4.74
CA VAL A 483 -31.27 20.10 6.12
C VAL A 483 -32.57 20.76 6.58
N ILE A 484 -33.11 20.30 7.71
CA ILE A 484 -34.28 20.92 8.33
C ILE A 484 -33.76 21.94 9.36
N PRO A 485 -34.05 23.24 9.22
CA PRO A 485 -33.68 24.22 10.24
C PRO A 485 -34.48 23.98 11.52
N ASP A 486 -33.78 23.94 12.65
CA ASP A 486 -34.40 23.76 13.97
C ASP A 486 -35.34 24.93 14.31
N ALA A 487 -36.45 24.61 14.99
CA ALA A 487 -37.59 25.52 15.25
C ALA A 487 -37.46 26.30 16.56
#